data_AF-A0A0A8WTU3-F1
#
_entry.id   AF-A0A0A8WTU3-F1
#
_cell.length_a   1.000
_cell.length_b   1.000
_cell.length_c   1.000
_cell.angle_alpha   90.00
_cell.angle_beta   90.00
_cell.angle_gamma   90.00
#
_symmetry.space_group_name_H-M   'P 1'
#
loop_
_entity.id
_entity.type
_entity.pdbx_description
1 polymer ?
#
loop_
_entity_poly.entity_id
_entity_poly.type
_entity_poly.pdbx_seq_one_letter_code
_entity_poly.pdbx_strand_id
1 'polypeptide(L)'
;MIEDNRGQDDLDFTPPRKGISRRDFLKYCGLVAAALGLDASFIPRIAQAWGGARPPIIWLQFAECTGCTESFLRSTNPFIDDIIFGTASLEYHETLMAPSGQNATQNLLNAATNYRGQFICICEGAIPTADNGVYGMIGGKTMLQIAKDICPKAKSVISFGACASFGGLPAANGNLTGARGVHKALGGFSTINIPGCPPNPITLVATLTSYLLNGTFPQIDTYGRPLFAYGTTNHENCERKLSCSDKCLYYYGCRGRTTHNNCSSAKFNNIVNTPGSPDGCWPVQVNAPCYGCSEPRFWDRSNFFFYNGYYINACEPVGP
;
A
#
# COMPACT_ATOMS: atom_id res chain seq x y z
N MET A 1 -42.01 -37.25 -9.95
CA MET A 1 -42.06 -36.13 -10.92
C MET A 1 -42.27 -34.83 -10.16
N ILE A 2 -41.17 -34.25 -9.66
CA ILE A 2 -41.02 -32.81 -9.47
C ILE A 2 -39.54 -32.58 -9.83
N GLU A 3 -39.30 -32.09 -11.03
CA GLU A 3 -37.99 -31.67 -11.51
C GLU A 3 -37.65 -30.33 -10.83
N ASP A 4 -36.61 -30.32 -10.01
CA ASP A 4 -36.02 -29.09 -9.47
C ASP A 4 -35.13 -28.48 -10.54
N ASN A 5 -35.74 -27.62 -11.34
CA ASN A 5 -35.15 -26.84 -12.42
C ASN A 5 -34.38 -25.65 -11.81
N ARG A 6 -33.24 -25.91 -11.18
CA ARG A 6 -32.29 -24.86 -10.78
C ARG A 6 -31.35 -24.58 -11.94
N GLY A 7 -31.60 -23.44 -12.58
CA GLY A 7 -30.94 -22.97 -13.79
C GLY A 7 -29.42 -22.93 -13.70
N GLN A 8 -28.83 -23.17 -14.87
CA GLN A 8 -27.46 -22.90 -15.22
C GLN A 8 -27.17 -21.40 -15.05
N ASP A 9 -26.64 -21.02 -13.90
CA ASP A 9 -25.91 -19.76 -13.67
C ASP A 9 -24.64 -20.05 -12.85
N ASP A 10 -24.04 -21.23 -13.10
CA ASP A 10 -22.70 -21.54 -12.64
C ASP A 10 -21.71 -20.71 -13.47
N LEU A 11 -21.46 -19.48 -13.02
CA LEU A 11 -20.20 -18.79 -13.29
C LEU A 11 -19.09 -19.80 -12.98
N ASP A 12 -18.42 -20.30 -14.02
CA ASP A 12 -17.44 -21.37 -13.98
C ASP A 12 -16.35 -21.03 -12.95
N PHE A 13 -16.55 -21.50 -11.73
CA PHE A 13 -15.71 -21.16 -10.59
C PHE A 13 -14.53 -22.10 -10.58
N THR A 14 -13.42 -21.66 -11.15
CA THR A 14 -12.13 -22.33 -10.94
C THR A 14 -11.39 -21.59 -9.82
N PRO A 15 -11.27 -22.17 -8.60
CA PRO A 15 -10.44 -21.56 -7.57
C PRO A 15 -8.99 -21.47 -8.08
N PRO A 16 -8.26 -20.38 -7.77
CA PRO A 16 -6.91 -20.19 -8.31
C PRO A 16 -5.91 -21.30 -7.96
N ARG A 17 -6.21 -22.18 -6.97
CA ARG A 17 -5.50 -23.45 -6.71
C ARG A 17 -6.16 -24.35 -5.66
N LYS A 18 -5.68 -25.60 -5.57
CA LYS A 18 -5.94 -26.57 -4.49
C LYS A 18 -5.49 -25.98 -3.14
N GLY A 19 -6.42 -25.72 -2.23
CA GLY A 19 -6.14 -25.33 -0.83
C GLY A 19 -7.06 -24.24 -0.29
N ILE A 20 -7.62 -23.40 -1.16
CA ILE A 20 -8.50 -22.29 -0.76
C ILE A 20 -9.95 -22.70 -0.98
N SER A 21 -10.81 -22.48 0.01
CA SER A 21 -12.23 -22.68 -0.17
C SER A 21 -12.83 -21.54 -1.02
N ARG A 22 -13.80 -21.85 -1.88
CA ARG A 22 -14.59 -20.84 -2.62
C ARG A 22 -15.11 -19.74 -1.71
N ARG A 23 -15.51 -20.11 -0.49
CA ARG A 23 -16.05 -19.18 0.52
C ARG A 23 -15.01 -18.14 0.93
N ASP A 24 -13.79 -18.55 1.21
CA ASP A 24 -12.75 -17.63 1.69
C ASP A 24 -12.29 -16.68 0.58
N PHE A 25 -12.21 -17.17 -0.66
CA PHE A 25 -11.96 -16.32 -1.82
C PHE A 25 -13.06 -15.27 -2.06
N LEU A 26 -14.34 -15.62 -1.88
CA LEU A 26 -15.45 -14.66 -2.00
C LEU A 26 -15.48 -13.65 -0.84
N LYS A 27 -15.13 -14.05 0.38
CA LYS A 27 -14.94 -13.11 1.51
C LYS A 27 -13.85 -12.09 1.18
N TYR A 28 -12.74 -12.55 0.60
CA TYR A 28 -11.68 -11.68 0.13
C TYR A 28 -12.19 -10.64 -0.88
N CYS A 29 -12.89 -11.09 -1.93
CA CYS A 29 -13.49 -10.20 -2.92
C CYS A 29 -14.41 -9.16 -2.27
N GLY A 30 -15.13 -9.54 -1.21
CA GLY A 30 -15.94 -8.62 -0.40
C GLY A 30 -15.15 -7.56 0.35
N LEU A 31 -14.00 -7.92 0.94
CA LEU A 31 -13.12 -6.95 1.61
C LEU A 31 -12.51 -5.96 0.63
N VAL A 32 -12.14 -6.42 -0.56
CA VAL A 32 -11.63 -5.53 -1.62
C VAL A 32 -12.73 -4.63 -2.14
N ALA A 33 -13.95 -5.15 -2.34
CA ALA A 33 -15.10 -4.34 -2.69
C ALA A 33 -15.30 -3.23 -1.64
N ALA A 34 -15.31 -3.58 -0.36
CA ALA A 34 -15.45 -2.64 0.74
C ALA A 34 -14.32 -1.59 0.77
N ALA A 35 -13.06 -2.00 0.58
CA ALA A 35 -11.92 -1.08 0.51
C ALA A 35 -12.05 -0.09 -0.66
N LEU A 36 -12.60 -0.54 -1.80
CA LEU A 36 -12.89 0.29 -2.97
C LEU A 36 -14.19 1.10 -2.85
N GLY A 37 -14.95 0.95 -1.74
CA GLY A 37 -16.27 1.57 -1.59
C GLY A 37 -17.33 1.01 -2.55
N LEU A 38 -17.15 -0.20 -3.05
CA LEU A 38 -18.06 -0.91 -3.93
C LEU A 38 -19.05 -1.76 -3.12
N ASP A 39 -20.25 -1.96 -3.69
CA ASP A 39 -21.26 -2.81 -3.08
C ASP A 39 -20.99 -4.32 -3.31
N ALA A 40 -21.70 -5.17 -2.56
CA ALA A 40 -21.50 -6.61 -2.59
C ALA A 40 -21.77 -7.26 -3.97
N SER A 41 -22.51 -6.61 -4.88
CA SER A 41 -22.73 -7.11 -6.24
C SER A 41 -21.45 -7.15 -7.10
N PHE A 42 -20.39 -6.44 -6.70
CA PHE A 42 -19.09 -6.48 -7.37
C PHE A 42 -18.25 -7.71 -6.99
N ILE A 43 -18.64 -8.46 -5.95
CA ILE A 43 -17.89 -9.63 -5.48
C ILE A 43 -17.62 -10.65 -6.61
N PRO A 44 -18.60 -11.07 -7.43
CA PRO A 44 -18.36 -11.99 -8.54
C PRO A 44 -17.45 -11.40 -9.63
N ARG A 45 -17.57 -10.10 -9.91
CA ARG A 45 -16.69 -9.41 -10.88
C ARG A 45 -15.25 -9.34 -10.41
N ILE A 46 -15.04 -9.06 -9.12
CA ILE A 46 -13.71 -9.11 -8.49
C ILE A 46 -13.16 -10.54 -8.58
N ALA A 47 -13.95 -11.53 -8.21
CA ALA A 47 -13.56 -12.93 -8.32
C ALA A 47 -13.13 -13.31 -9.75
N GLN A 48 -13.89 -12.89 -10.76
CA GLN A 48 -13.58 -13.15 -12.16
C GLN A 48 -12.31 -12.42 -12.63
N ALA A 49 -12.16 -11.13 -12.28
CA ALA A 49 -10.99 -10.34 -12.64
C ALA A 49 -9.70 -10.94 -12.07
N TRP A 50 -9.77 -11.49 -10.86
CA TRP A 50 -8.66 -12.15 -10.17
C TRP A 50 -8.40 -13.58 -10.67
N GLY A 51 -9.37 -14.23 -11.31
CA GLY A 51 -9.21 -15.54 -11.96
C GLY A 51 -8.70 -15.48 -13.41
N GLY A 52 -8.51 -14.28 -13.97
CA GLY A 52 -8.09 -14.06 -15.35
C GLY A 52 -6.57 -14.04 -15.56
N ALA A 53 -6.13 -13.29 -16.58
CA ALA A 53 -4.70 -13.14 -16.90
C ALA A 53 -3.96 -12.40 -15.76
N ARG A 54 -2.94 -13.04 -15.20
CA ARG A 54 -2.14 -12.50 -14.09
C ARG A 54 -1.20 -11.39 -14.60
N PRO A 55 -1.36 -10.12 -14.18
CA PRO A 55 -0.48 -9.05 -14.63
C PRO A 55 0.96 -9.29 -14.16
N PRO A 56 1.97 -9.09 -15.03
CA PRO A 56 3.36 -9.17 -14.63
C PRO A 56 3.70 -7.99 -13.71
N ILE A 57 4.37 -8.29 -12.60
CA ILE A 57 4.82 -7.34 -11.60
C ILE A 57 6.34 -7.41 -11.50
N ILE A 58 6.98 -6.25 -11.59
CA ILE A 58 8.40 -6.07 -11.25
C ILE A 58 8.45 -5.20 -10.00
N TRP A 59 8.98 -5.74 -8.91
CA TRP A 59 9.13 -5.03 -7.64
C TRP A 59 10.59 -4.67 -7.41
N LEU A 60 10.90 -3.37 -7.48
CA LEU A 60 12.25 -2.84 -7.28
C LEU A 60 12.42 -2.34 -5.86
N GLN A 61 13.57 -2.63 -5.25
CA GLN A 61 13.97 -2.12 -3.95
C GLN A 61 15.07 -1.07 -4.11
N PHE A 62 14.94 0.06 -3.44
CA PHE A 62 15.90 1.16 -3.45
C PHE A 62 16.39 1.45 -2.02
N ALA A 63 16.46 2.71 -1.57
CA ALA A 63 16.82 3.03 -0.19
C ALA A 63 15.61 2.79 0.73
N GLU A 64 15.54 1.61 1.33
CA GLU A 64 14.41 1.10 2.10
C GLU A 64 14.82 0.49 3.46
N CYS A 65 13.82 -0.03 4.19
CA CYS A 65 14.01 -0.89 5.38
C CYS A 65 13.24 -2.22 5.30
N THR A 66 12.77 -2.59 4.10
CA THR A 66 12.01 -3.80 3.74
C THR A 66 10.64 -3.92 4.43
N GLY A 67 10.26 -2.93 5.24
CA GLY A 67 9.00 -2.92 5.96
C GLY A 67 7.76 -2.90 5.05
N CYS A 68 7.87 -2.39 3.81
CA CYS A 68 6.72 -2.40 2.91
C CYS A 68 6.54 -3.80 2.32
N THR A 69 7.63 -4.46 1.89
CA THR A 69 7.63 -5.89 1.55
C THR A 69 7.03 -6.72 2.70
N GLU A 70 7.51 -6.55 3.94
CA GLU A 70 6.96 -7.28 5.09
C GLU A 70 5.47 -6.99 5.32
N SER A 71 5.03 -5.74 5.16
CA SER A 71 3.62 -5.39 5.28
C SER A 71 2.76 -6.10 4.22
N PHE A 72 3.25 -6.17 2.99
CA PHE A 72 2.63 -6.93 1.91
C PHE A 72 2.54 -8.43 2.26
N LEU A 73 3.62 -9.02 2.80
CA LEU A 73 3.63 -10.41 3.29
C LEU A 73 2.68 -10.66 4.48
N ARG A 74 2.21 -9.60 5.17
CA ARG A 74 1.22 -9.68 6.25
C ARG A 74 -0.22 -9.49 5.77
N SER A 75 -0.46 -9.48 4.46
CA SER A 75 -1.80 -9.62 3.90
C SER A 75 -2.39 -10.96 4.36
N THR A 76 -3.51 -10.90 5.08
CA THR A 76 -4.21 -12.09 5.61
C THR A 76 -5.54 -12.33 4.93
N ASN A 77 -6.04 -11.37 4.16
CA ASN A 77 -7.26 -11.47 3.36
C ASN A 77 -7.13 -10.54 2.14
N PRO A 78 -6.52 -11.02 1.04
CA PRO A 78 -6.17 -12.41 0.76
C PRO A 78 -4.83 -12.76 1.43
N PHE A 79 -4.54 -14.04 1.60
CA PHE A 79 -3.20 -14.41 2.00
C PHE A 79 -2.22 -14.10 0.86
N ILE A 80 -0.97 -13.86 1.24
CA ILE A 80 0.06 -13.45 0.30
C ILE A 80 0.30 -14.48 -0.82
N ASP A 81 0.16 -15.77 -0.52
CA ASP A 81 0.27 -16.86 -1.49
C ASP A 81 -0.82 -16.78 -2.57
N ASP A 82 -2.03 -16.35 -2.23
CA ASP A 82 -3.09 -16.09 -3.21
C ASP A 82 -2.70 -14.96 -4.17
N ILE A 83 -2.08 -13.91 -3.63
CA ILE A 83 -1.64 -12.76 -4.44
C ILE A 83 -0.52 -13.20 -5.39
N ILE A 84 0.53 -13.81 -4.85
CA ILE A 84 1.74 -14.16 -5.59
C ILE A 84 1.51 -15.30 -6.59
N PHE A 85 0.76 -16.34 -6.21
CA PHE A 85 0.61 -17.53 -7.04
C PHE A 85 -0.69 -17.55 -7.87
N GLY A 86 -1.75 -16.89 -7.40
CA GLY A 86 -3.06 -16.96 -8.03
C GLY A 86 -3.35 -15.82 -9.00
N THR A 87 -2.81 -14.62 -8.74
CA THR A 87 -3.50 -13.40 -9.20
C THR A 87 -2.57 -12.39 -9.86
N ALA A 88 -1.31 -12.30 -9.44
CA ALA A 88 -0.26 -11.58 -10.15
C ALA A 88 0.86 -12.56 -10.56
N SER A 89 1.70 -12.14 -11.51
CA SER A 89 2.93 -12.84 -11.84
C SER A 89 4.10 -12.00 -11.32
N LEU A 90 4.65 -12.36 -10.16
CA LEU A 90 5.78 -11.64 -9.57
C LEU A 90 7.07 -12.06 -10.30
N GLU A 91 7.41 -11.32 -11.35
CA GLU A 91 8.54 -11.62 -12.24
C GLU A 91 9.90 -11.29 -11.61
N TYR A 92 9.92 -10.30 -10.71
CA TYR A 92 11.14 -9.88 -10.02
C TYR A 92 10.82 -9.29 -8.65
N HIS A 93 11.51 -9.77 -7.62
CA HIS A 93 11.45 -9.24 -6.25
C HIS A 93 12.63 -9.78 -5.44
N GLU A 94 13.58 -8.93 -5.05
CA GLU A 94 14.87 -9.37 -4.47
C GLU A 94 14.73 -10.17 -3.17
N THR A 95 13.77 -9.83 -2.30
CA THR A 95 13.51 -10.60 -1.06
C THR A 95 12.93 -12.01 -1.29
N LEU A 96 12.18 -12.23 -2.37
CA LEU A 96 11.37 -13.45 -2.55
C LEU A 96 11.85 -14.35 -3.70
N MET A 97 12.65 -13.82 -4.62
CA MET A 97 13.07 -14.54 -5.80
C MET A 97 14.18 -15.56 -5.51
N ALA A 98 14.16 -16.67 -6.25
CA ALA A 98 15.21 -17.68 -6.17
C ALA A 98 16.56 -17.27 -6.82
N PRO A 99 16.60 -16.60 -7.99
CA PRO A 99 17.88 -16.22 -8.62
C PRO A 99 18.60 -15.13 -7.83
N SER A 100 19.94 -15.15 -7.85
CA SER A 100 20.79 -14.15 -7.22
C SER A 100 21.91 -13.67 -8.16
N GLY A 101 22.60 -12.60 -7.78
CA GLY A 101 23.74 -12.05 -8.53
C GLY A 101 23.41 -11.71 -9.98
N GLN A 102 24.22 -12.21 -10.92
CA GLN A 102 24.02 -11.98 -12.36
C GLN A 102 22.71 -12.59 -12.86
N ASN A 103 22.28 -13.74 -12.33
CA ASN A 103 21.02 -14.36 -12.72
C ASN A 103 19.83 -13.50 -12.32
N ALA A 104 19.87 -12.86 -11.15
CA ALA A 104 18.84 -11.91 -10.74
C ALA A 104 18.79 -10.68 -11.66
N THR A 105 19.97 -10.15 -12.01
CA THR A 105 20.09 -9.02 -12.93
C THR A 105 19.52 -9.37 -14.31
N GLN A 106 19.86 -10.54 -14.85
CA GLN A 106 19.34 -11.00 -16.13
C GLN A 106 17.82 -11.22 -16.08
N ASN A 107 17.30 -11.76 -14.98
CA ASN A 107 15.86 -11.94 -14.79
C ASN A 107 15.11 -10.61 -14.85
N LEU A 108 15.59 -9.57 -14.15
CA LEU A 108 15.02 -8.22 -14.21
C LEU A 108 14.98 -7.68 -15.65
N LEU A 109 16.11 -7.78 -16.37
CA LEU A 109 16.22 -7.28 -17.73
C LEU A 109 15.32 -8.04 -18.71
N ASN A 110 15.24 -9.36 -18.56
CA ASN A 110 14.35 -10.21 -19.36
C ASN A 110 12.89 -9.87 -19.10
N ALA A 111 12.47 -9.80 -17.83
CA ALA A 111 11.10 -9.45 -17.46
C ALA A 111 10.69 -8.07 -18.00
N ALA A 112 11.54 -7.05 -17.82
CA ALA A 112 11.27 -5.70 -18.32
C ALA A 112 11.23 -5.61 -19.86
N THR A 113 11.91 -6.51 -20.56
CA THR A 113 11.90 -6.58 -22.02
C THR A 113 10.67 -7.34 -22.53
N ASN A 114 10.42 -8.53 -22.00
CA ASN A 114 9.33 -9.41 -22.41
C ASN A 114 7.95 -8.80 -22.15
N TYR A 115 7.82 -8.06 -21.06
CA TYR A 115 6.55 -7.46 -20.63
C TYR A 115 6.50 -5.95 -20.85
N ARG A 116 7.36 -5.38 -21.70
CA ARG A 116 7.43 -3.93 -21.96
C ARG A 116 6.04 -3.37 -22.28
N GLY A 117 5.66 -2.30 -21.57
CA GLY A 117 4.36 -1.62 -21.68
C GLY A 117 3.19 -2.37 -21.04
N GLN A 118 3.43 -3.54 -20.44
CA GLN A 118 2.40 -4.41 -19.87
C GLN A 118 2.58 -4.59 -18.36
N PHE A 119 3.82 -4.63 -17.85
CA PHE A 119 4.07 -4.86 -16.43
C PHE A 119 3.77 -3.65 -15.55
N ILE A 120 3.36 -3.93 -14.31
CA ILE A 120 3.25 -2.94 -13.24
C ILE A 120 4.58 -2.92 -12.49
N CYS A 121 5.21 -1.75 -12.39
CA CYS A 121 6.43 -1.59 -11.61
C CYS A 121 6.07 -1.11 -10.21
N ILE A 122 6.33 -1.92 -9.19
CA ILE A 122 6.22 -1.48 -7.80
C ILE A 122 7.61 -1.05 -7.36
N CYS A 123 7.73 0.18 -6.85
CA CYS A 123 8.98 0.71 -6.30
C CYS A 123 8.84 0.82 -4.79
N GLU A 124 9.74 0.17 -4.06
CA GLU A 124 9.91 0.30 -2.62
C GLU A 124 11.22 1.06 -2.34
N GLY A 125 11.18 2.01 -1.41
CA GLY A 125 12.36 2.80 -1.05
C GLY A 125 12.53 4.10 -1.83
N ALA A 126 13.31 5.01 -1.26
CA ALA A 126 13.70 6.27 -1.88
C ALA A 126 14.86 6.07 -2.85
N ILE A 127 15.06 7.00 -3.79
CA ILE A 127 16.17 6.93 -4.74
C ILE A 127 17.22 7.99 -4.35
N PRO A 128 18.44 7.57 -3.93
CA PRO A 128 19.56 8.48 -3.73
C PRO A 128 19.96 9.16 -5.05
N THR A 129 20.15 10.48 -5.03
CA THR A 129 20.49 11.26 -6.23
C THR A 129 21.75 12.10 -6.10
N ALA A 130 22.28 12.32 -4.89
CA ALA A 130 23.56 12.99 -4.70
C ALA A 130 24.70 12.18 -5.30
N ASP A 131 25.77 12.86 -5.72
CA ASP A 131 26.97 12.26 -6.31
C ASP A 131 26.66 11.22 -7.41
N ASN A 132 25.72 11.58 -8.30
CA ASN A 132 25.24 10.72 -9.39
C ASN A 132 24.61 9.38 -8.92
N GLY A 133 24.12 9.32 -7.68
CA GLY A 133 23.39 8.19 -7.12
C GLY A 133 24.26 7.07 -6.57
N VAL A 134 25.56 7.30 -6.37
CA VAL A 134 26.51 6.27 -5.87
C VAL A 134 26.18 5.72 -4.48
N TYR A 135 25.40 6.46 -3.68
CA TYR A 135 24.97 6.03 -2.34
C TYR A 135 24.01 4.83 -2.33
N GLY A 136 23.51 4.40 -3.48
CA GLY A 136 22.71 3.17 -3.60
C GLY A 136 23.01 2.46 -4.90
N MET A 137 23.57 1.25 -4.83
CA MET A 137 23.96 0.46 -6.00
C MET A 137 23.48 -0.99 -5.88
N ILE A 138 22.98 -1.55 -6.99
CA ILE A 138 22.53 -2.94 -7.11
C ILE A 138 23.11 -3.48 -8.41
N GLY A 139 23.79 -4.64 -8.35
CA GLY A 139 24.38 -5.27 -9.54
C GLY A 139 25.35 -4.37 -10.32
N GLY A 140 26.06 -3.46 -9.64
CA GLY A 140 26.98 -2.51 -10.26
C GLY A 140 26.34 -1.27 -10.92
N LYS A 141 25.01 -1.12 -10.86
CA LYS A 141 24.30 0.08 -11.32
C LYS A 141 23.76 0.88 -10.15
N THR A 142 23.72 2.20 -10.26
CA THR A 142 23.04 3.04 -9.25
C THR A 142 21.54 2.76 -9.26
N MET A 143 20.89 2.86 -8.10
CA MET A 143 19.43 2.76 -7.98
C MET A 143 18.72 3.77 -8.90
N LEU A 144 19.29 4.97 -9.04
CA LEU A 144 18.83 5.99 -9.98
C LEU A 144 18.88 5.50 -11.44
N GLN A 145 19.96 4.83 -11.84
CA GLN A 145 20.08 4.27 -13.19
C GLN A 145 19.06 3.15 -13.41
N ILE A 146 18.88 2.24 -12.45
CA ILE A 146 17.90 1.15 -12.53
C ILE A 146 16.48 1.72 -12.67
N ALA A 147 16.13 2.72 -11.86
CA ALA A 147 14.83 3.37 -11.95
C ALA A 147 14.61 4.01 -13.34
N LYS A 148 15.61 4.72 -13.89
CA LYS A 148 15.56 5.30 -15.24
C LYS A 148 15.45 4.23 -16.35
N ASP A 149 16.09 3.07 -16.16
CA ASP A 149 16.11 1.99 -17.15
C ASP A 149 14.80 1.17 -17.17
N ILE A 150 14.13 1.05 -16.03
CA ILE A 150 12.99 0.12 -15.85
C ILE A 150 11.65 0.84 -15.76
N CYS A 151 11.52 1.91 -14.96
CA CYS A 151 10.23 2.57 -14.72
C CYS A 151 9.54 3.06 -16.02
N PRO A 152 10.24 3.67 -17.00
CA PRO A 152 9.60 4.10 -18.25
C PRO A 152 9.11 2.96 -19.15
N LYS A 153 9.49 1.71 -18.89
CA LYS A 153 9.01 0.53 -19.64
C LYS A 153 7.74 -0.06 -19.04
N ALA A 154 7.35 0.37 -17.84
CA ALA A 154 6.17 -0.14 -17.16
C ALA A 154 4.90 0.44 -17.76
N LYS A 155 3.79 -0.30 -17.65
CA LYS A 155 2.45 0.22 -17.91
C LYS A 155 2.06 1.30 -16.89
N SER A 156 2.45 1.09 -15.65
CA SER A 156 2.25 2.01 -14.53
C SER A 156 3.31 1.76 -13.45
N VAL A 157 3.63 2.81 -12.71
CA VAL A 157 4.58 2.76 -11.60
C VAL A 157 3.85 3.09 -10.30
N ILE A 158 3.89 2.16 -9.37
CA ILE A 158 3.35 2.32 -8.02
C ILE A 158 4.52 2.59 -7.07
N SER A 159 4.50 3.72 -6.37
CA SER A 159 5.42 4.01 -5.28
C SER A 159 4.82 3.49 -3.97
N PHE A 160 5.34 2.37 -3.47
CA PHE A 160 4.82 1.72 -2.28
C PHE A 160 5.68 2.09 -1.05
N GLY A 161 5.05 2.76 -0.09
CA GLY A 161 5.72 3.29 1.10
C GLY A 161 6.01 4.79 1.03
N ALA A 162 6.18 5.39 2.20
CA ALA A 162 6.55 6.81 2.33
C ALA A 162 7.93 7.12 1.71
N CYS A 163 8.86 6.15 1.73
CA CYS A 163 10.16 6.26 1.08
C CYS A 163 10.03 6.43 -0.43
N ALA A 164 9.32 5.53 -1.11
CA ALA A 164 9.12 5.62 -2.56
C ALA A 164 8.23 6.81 -2.95
N SER A 165 7.18 7.09 -2.18
CA SER A 165 6.23 8.17 -2.50
C SER A 165 6.86 9.56 -2.35
N PHE A 166 7.56 9.81 -1.23
CA PHE A 166 7.97 11.16 -0.84
C PHE A 166 9.43 11.31 -0.42
N GLY A 167 10.21 10.21 -0.41
CA GLY A 167 11.60 10.16 0.04
C GLY A 167 11.78 9.58 1.45
N GLY A 168 10.73 9.59 2.27
CA GLY A 168 10.70 8.92 3.58
C GLY A 168 11.82 9.34 4.53
N LEU A 169 12.25 8.40 5.38
CA LEU A 169 13.29 8.63 6.38
C LEU A 169 14.63 9.04 5.76
N PRO A 170 15.11 8.41 4.66
CA PRO A 170 16.36 8.84 4.01
C PRO A 170 16.35 10.30 3.53
N ALA A 171 15.17 10.85 3.25
CA ALA A 171 15.00 12.24 2.80
C ALA A 171 14.66 13.23 3.92
N ALA A 172 14.65 12.80 5.18
CA ALA A 172 14.46 13.68 6.34
C ALA A 172 15.58 14.73 6.45
N ASN A 173 15.42 15.68 7.38
CA ASN A 173 16.36 16.78 7.56
C ASN A 173 17.80 16.27 7.72
N GLY A 174 18.72 16.87 6.97
CA GLY A 174 20.10 16.41 6.84
C GLY A 174 20.40 15.57 5.60
N ASN A 175 19.39 15.06 4.86
CA ASN A 175 19.43 14.31 3.58
C ASN A 175 20.78 14.31 2.80
N LEU A 176 21.77 13.57 3.30
CA LEU A 176 23.15 13.56 2.77
C LEU A 176 23.25 12.85 1.41
N THR A 177 22.35 11.90 1.16
CA THR A 177 22.35 11.07 -0.06
C THR A 177 21.51 11.67 -1.19
N GLY A 178 20.88 12.83 -0.95
CA GLY A 178 19.93 13.44 -1.87
C GLY A 178 18.76 12.50 -2.19
N ALA A 179 18.32 11.68 -1.24
CA ALA A 179 17.20 10.76 -1.40
C ALA A 179 15.92 11.50 -1.76
N ARG A 180 15.19 10.96 -2.74
CA ARG A 180 13.92 11.50 -3.25
C ARG A 180 12.94 10.36 -3.50
N GLY A 181 11.64 10.65 -3.40
CA GLY A 181 10.61 9.74 -3.91
C GLY A 181 10.73 9.58 -5.43
N VAL A 182 10.18 8.49 -5.97
CA VAL A 182 10.34 8.06 -7.37
C VAL A 182 9.95 9.17 -8.35
N HIS A 183 8.79 9.79 -8.14
CA HIS A 183 8.32 10.93 -8.94
C HIS A 183 9.39 12.02 -9.07
N LYS A 184 9.97 12.48 -7.94
CA LYS A 184 10.95 13.56 -7.93
C LYS A 184 12.33 13.12 -8.43
N ALA A 185 12.74 11.89 -8.12
CA ALA A 185 14.02 11.33 -8.56
C ALA A 185 14.09 11.16 -10.09
N LEU A 186 12.95 10.89 -10.72
CA LEU A 186 12.81 10.72 -12.17
C LEU A 186 12.27 11.98 -12.88
N GLY A 187 12.44 13.16 -12.28
CA GLY A 187 12.14 14.44 -12.95
C GLY A 187 10.66 14.74 -13.17
N GLY A 188 9.80 14.30 -12.25
CA GLY A 188 8.34 14.52 -12.35
C GLY A 188 7.57 13.35 -12.94
N PHE A 189 8.18 12.16 -13.01
CA PHE A 189 7.57 10.94 -13.56
C PHE A 189 6.25 10.60 -12.85
N SER A 190 5.19 10.29 -13.60
CA SER A 190 3.88 9.99 -13.02
C SER A 190 3.90 8.67 -12.24
N THR A 191 3.46 8.72 -10.98
CA THR A 191 3.38 7.55 -10.10
C THR A 191 2.07 7.51 -9.34
N ILE A 192 1.58 6.31 -9.06
CA ILE A 192 0.52 6.09 -8.08
C ILE A 192 1.21 5.89 -6.73
N ASN A 193 0.94 6.78 -5.79
CA ASN A 193 1.61 6.81 -4.50
C ASN A 193 0.73 6.13 -3.44
N ILE A 194 1.27 5.08 -2.82
CA ILE A 194 0.64 4.39 -1.69
C ILE A 194 1.54 4.62 -0.47
N PRO A 195 1.46 5.80 0.17
CA PRO A 195 2.34 6.15 1.29
C PRO A 195 1.89 5.51 2.61
N GLY A 196 2.83 5.46 3.55
CA GLY A 196 2.72 4.80 4.85
C GLY A 196 4.08 4.19 5.21
N CYS A 197 4.33 3.95 6.50
CA CYS A 197 5.62 3.45 6.98
C CYS A 197 5.44 2.26 7.95
N PRO A 198 5.00 1.09 7.46
CA PRO A 198 4.63 0.80 6.07
C PRO A 198 3.15 1.11 5.75
N PRO A 199 2.75 1.10 4.47
CA PRO A 199 1.34 1.23 4.07
C PRO A 199 0.52 -0.01 4.44
N ASN A 200 -0.81 0.12 4.42
CA ASN A 200 -1.69 -1.03 4.61
C ASN A 200 -1.68 -1.93 3.34
N PRO A 201 -1.45 -3.25 3.45
CA PRO A 201 -1.40 -4.15 2.30
C PRO A 201 -2.70 -4.14 1.47
N ILE A 202 -3.87 -3.98 2.11
CA ILE A 202 -5.16 -3.95 1.39
C ILE A 202 -5.23 -2.80 0.38
N THR A 203 -4.52 -1.70 0.62
CA THR A 203 -4.51 -0.55 -0.28
C THR A 203 -3.80 -0.87 -1.59
N LEU A 204 -2.71 -1.64 -1.55
CA LEU A 204 -2.03 -2.11 -2.75
C LEU A 204 -2.93 -3.08 -3.53
N VAL A 205 -3.51 -4.05 -2.84
CA VAL A 205 -4.40 -5.07 -3.42
C VAL A 205 -5.64 -4.44 -4.06
N ALA A 206 -6.30 -3.50 -3.38
CA ALA A 206 -7.44 -2.76 -3.90
C ALA A 206 -7.05 -1.92 -5.12
N THR A 207 -5.88 -1.28 -5.11
CA THR A 207 -5.37 -0.52 -6.26
C THR A 207 -5.17 -1.42 -7.49
N LEU A 208 -4.56 -2.59 -7.32
CA LEU A 208 -4.40 -3.58 -8.39
C LEU A 208 -5.76 -4.11 -8.86
N THR A 209 -6.68 -4.38 -7.94
CA THR A 209 -8.03 -4.86 -8.26
C THR A 209 -8.81 -3.86 -9.11
N SER A 210 -8.75 -2.58 -8.75
CA SER A 210 -9.41 -1.53 -9.52
C SER A 210 -8.94 -1.52 -10.98
N TYR A 211 -7.63 -1.69 -11.19
CA TYR A 211 -7.07 -1.84 -12.53
C TYR A 211 -7.55 -3.10 -13.25
N LEU A 212 -7.59 -4.25 -12.57
CA LEU A 212 -8.07 -5.51 -13.16
C LEU A 212 -9.55 -5.44 -13.55
N LEU A 213 -10.38 -4.74 -12.76
CA LEU A 213 -11.81 -4.57 -13.04
C LEU A 213 -12.08 -3.59 -14.18
N ASN A 214 -11.41 -2.43 -14.14
CA ASN A 214 -11.80 -1.28 -14.94
C ASN A 214 -10.85 -1.00 -16.12
N GLY A 215 -9.76 -1.76 -16.23
CA GLY A 215 -8.66 -1.48 -17.16
C GLY A 215 -7.89 -0.19 -16.85
N THR A 216 -8.25 0.51 -15.78
CA THR A 216 -7.74 1.82 -15.37
C THR A 216 -7.52 1.86 -13.86
N PHE A 217 -6.53 2.62 -13.42
CA PHE A 217 -6.23 2.77 -12.00
C PHE A 217 -7.24 3.72 -11.31
N PRO A 218 -7.34 3.67 -9.97
CA PRO A 218 -8.22 4.56 -9.20
C PRO A 218 -7.93 6.04 -9.44
N GLN A 219 -8.93 6.89 -9.21
CA GLN A 219 -8.71 8.33 -9.11
C GLN A 219 -7.72 8.65 -7.98
N ILE A 220 -6.84 9.61 -8.24
CA ILE A 220 -5.76 10.03 -7.34
C ILE A 220 -5.91 11.50 -6.93
N ASP A 221 -5.40 11.85 -5.75
CA ASP A 221 -5.29 13.24 -5.31
C ASP A 221 -4.06 13.95 -5.91
N THR A 222 -3.83 15.21 -5.49
CA THR A 222 -2.70 16.03 -5.94
C THR A 222 -1.32 15.47 -5.53
N TYR A 223 -1.27 14.55 -4.58
CA TYR A 223 -0.05 13.83 -4.18
C TYR A 223 0.06 12.46 -4.87
N GLY A 224 -0.81 12.15 -5.84
CA GLY A 224 -0.82 10.87 -6.54
C GLY A 224 -1.41 9.71 -5.73
N ARG A 225 -2.14 9.98 -4.64
CA ARG A 225 -2.64 8.95 -3.72
C ARG A 225 -4.07 8.50 -4.11
N PRO A 226 -4.37 7.19 -4.14
CA PRO A 226 -5.73 6.71 -4.44
C PRO A 226 -6.79 7.27 -3.48
N LEU A 227 -7.82 7.92 -4.02
CA LEU A 227 -8.84 8.62 -3.22
C LEU A 227 -9.61 7.69 -2.27
N PHE A 228 -9.84 6.43 -2.66
CA PHE A 228 -10.54 5.47 -1.80
C PHE A 228 -9.82 5.23 -0.46
N ALA A 229 -8.49 5.34 -0.42
CA ALA A 229 -7.69 5.10 0.78
C ALA A 229 -7.19 6.39 1.45
N TYR A 230 -6.99 7.46 0.68
CA TYR A 230 -6.37 8.70 1.14
C TYR A 230 -7.27 9.93 0.98
N GLY A 231 -8.53 9.76 0.55
CA GLY A 231 -9.47 10.87 0.36
C GLY A 231 -9.98 11.49 1.66
N THR A 232 -9.88 10.77 2.78
CA THR A 232 -10.30 11.23 4.12
C THR A 232 -9.13 11.16 5.10
N THR A 233 -9.22 11.92 6.18
CA THR A 233 -8.24 11.84 7.26
C THR A 233 -8.53 10.68 8.20
N ASN A 234 -7.49 10.12 8.82
CA ASN A 234 -7.63 9.11 9.87
C ASN A 234 -8.56 9.58 11.02
N HIS A 235 -8.69 10.89 11.27
CA HIS A 235 -9.55 11.40 12.34
C HIS A 235 -11.04 11.34 12.00
N GLU A 236 -11.43 11.49 10.74
CA GLU A 236 -12.85 11.45 10.34
C GLU A 236 -13.51 10.12 10.69
N ASN A 237 -12.76 9.04 10.55
CA ASN A 237 -13.18 7.67 10.83
C ASN A 237 -12.63 7.14 12.18
N CYS A 238 -11.99 8.00 12.99
CA CYS A 238 -11.43 7.61 14.29
C CYS A 238 -12.55 7.36 15.32
N GLU A 239 -12.47 6.21 16.00
CA GLU A 239 -13.42 5.82 17.05
C GLU A 239 -13.33 6.71 18.30
N ARG A 240 -12.26 7.50 18.44
CA ARG A 240 -11.99 8.41 19.56
C ARG A 240 -12.11 9.89 19.18
N LYS A 241 -12.78 10.21 18.06
CA LYS A 241 -12.80 11.58 17.49
C LYS A 241 -13.56 12.61 18.33
N LEU A 242 -14.45 12.17 19.22
CA LEU A 242 -15.20 13.07 20.11
C LEU A 242 -14.25 13.75 21.09
N SER A 243 -14.19 15.08 21.00
CA SER A 243 -13.24 15.96 21.69
C SER A 243 -13.27 15.89 23.21
N CYS A 244 -14.37 15.37 23.79
CA CYS A 244 -14.56 15.26 25.23
C CYS A 244 -14.46 13.81 25.75
N SER A 245 -13.93 12.88 24.96
CA SER A 245 -13.59 11.55 25.49
C SER A 245 -12.20 11.58 26.10
N ASP A 246 -12.05 11.09 27.34
CA ASP A 246 -10.75 10.89 28.01
C ASP A 246 -9.79 9.97 27.22
N LYS A 247 -10.27 9.39 26.11
CA LYS A 247 -9.54 8.46 25.26
C LYS A 247 -8.93 9.13 24.02
N CYS A 248 -9.30 10.37 23.70
CA CYS A 248 -8.78 11.07 22.51
C CYS A 248 -7.30 11.43 22.69
N LEU A 249 -6.46 11.06 21.72
CA LEU A 249 -5.00 11.26 21.79
C LEU A 249 -4.54 12.61 21.23
N TYR A 250 -5.46 13.56 20.99
CA TYR A 250 -5.13 14.85 20.38
C TYR A 250 -4.09 15.64 21.20
N TYR A 251 -4.30 15.77 22.51
CA TYR A 251 -3.38 16.46 23.41
C TYR A 251 -2.04 15.72 23.58
N TYR A 252 -2.02 14.42 23.27
CA TYR A 252 -0.81 13.59 23.23
C TYR A 252 -0.07 13.69 21.88
N GLY A 253 -0.42 14.65 21.03
CA GLY A 253 0.26 14.91 19.76
C GLY A 253 -0.25 14.11 18.56
N CYS A 254 -1.43 13.48 18.66
CA CYS A 254 -2.01 12.70 17.56
C CYS A 254 -2.25 13.56 16.31
N ARG A 255 -1.64 13.16 15.19
CA ARG A 255 -1.72 13.82 13.87
C ARG A 255 -2.85 13.32 12.99
N GLY A 256 -3.80 12.56 13.55
CA GLY A 256 -4.88 11.94 12.77
C GLY A 256 -5.70 12.95 11.94
N ARG A 257 -5.85 14.20 12.43
CA ARG A 257 -6.58 15.29 11.76
C ARG A 257 -5.91 15.81 10.49
N THR A 258 -4.62 15.58 10.33
CA THR A 258 -3.82 16.07 9.21
C THR A 258 -3.12 14.92 8.48
N THR A 259 -3.64 13.69 8.65
CA THR A 259 -3.06 12.48 8.08
C THR A 259 -4.13 11.78 7.27
N HIS A 260 -3.93 11.77 5.96
CA HIS A 260 -4.76 11.02 5.03
C HIS A 260 -4.28 9.58 4.99
N ASN A 261 -5.16 8.65 5.36
CA ASN A 261 -4.93 7.22 5.32
C ASN A 261 -6.22 6.48 5.68
N ASN A 262 -6.26 5.17 5.44
CA ASN A 262 -7.37 4.30 5.81
C ASN A 262 -7.07 3.50 7.09
N CYS A 263 -6.13 3.91 7.94
CA CYS A 263 -5.75 3.13 9.12
C CYS A 263 -6.92 2.95 10.09
N SER A 264 -7.72 4.00 10.29
CA SER A 264 -8.88 3.99 11.20
C SER A 264 -10.05 3.13 10.70
N SER A 265 -10.18 2.98 9.38
CA SER A 265 -11.26 2.18 8.76
C SER A 265 -10.81 0.76 8.45
N ALA A 266 -9.71 0.60 7.73
CA ALA A 266 -9.19 -0.69 7.28
C ALA A 266 -8.42 -1.46 8.37
N LYS A 267 -7.83 -0.75 9.34
CA LYS A 267 -6.99 -1.32 10.43
C LYS A 267 -5.82 -2.18 9.89
N PHE A 268 -5.01 -2.75 10.77
CA PHE A 268 -3.89 -3.61 10.39
C PHE A 268 -3.99 -5.00 11.01
N ASN A 269 -3.37 -5.96 10.31
CA ASN A 269 -3.03 -7.30 10.77
C ASN A 269 -4.18 -8.24 11.17
N ASN A 270 -5.45 -7.86 10.98
CA ASN A 270 -6.62 -8.69 11.31
C ASN A 270 -6.50 -9.41 12.67
N ILE A 271 -5.85 -8.76 13.64
CA ILE A 271 -5.72 -9.23 15.02
C ILE A 271 -7.12 -9.29 15.61
N VAL A 272 -7.68 -10.50 15.66
CA VAL A 272 -8.86 -10.85 16.44
C VAL A 272 -8.47 -10.97 17.92
N ASN A 273 -9.38 -10.61 18.83
CA ASN A 273 -9.23 -10.67 20.30
C ASN A 273 -8.53 -9.49 20.99
N THR A 274 -8.50 -8.29 20.40
CA THR A 274 -8.25 -7.06 21.18
C THR A 274 -9.59 -6.51 21.68
N PRO A 275 -9.78 -6.21 22.98
CA PRO A 275 -11.01 -5.59 23.47
C PRO A 275 -11.32 -4.29 22.69
N GLY A 276 -12.46 -4.27 22.00
CA GLY A 276 -12.87 -3.14 21.14
C GLY A 276 -12.34 -3.16 19.71
N SER A 277 -11.71 -4.25 19.26
CA SER A 277 -11.35 -4.41 17.84
C SER A 277 -11.47 -5.86 17.34
N PRO A 278 -12.63 -6.23 16.78
CA PRO A 278 -12.83 -7.57 16.21
C PRO A 278 -12.09 -7.79 14.87
N ASP A 279 -11.61 -6.73 14.21
CA ASP A 279 -11.12 -6.78 12.81
C ASP A 279 -9.70 -6.18 12.63
N GLY A 280 -8.78 -6.35 13.58
CA GLY A 280 -7.41 -5.80 13.51
C GLY A 280 -7.17 -4.59 14.40
N CYS A 281 -6.00 -3.95 14.33
CA CYS A 281 -5.70 -2.77 15.16
C CYS A 281 -5.03 -1.65 14.36
N TRP A 282 -5.14 -0.42 14.84
CA TRP A 282 -4.35 0.71 14.34
C TRP A 282 -3.79 1.51 15.52
N PRO A 283 -2.82 2.43 15.32
CA PRO A 283 -2.08 3.08 16.42
C PRO A 283 -2.96 3.61 17.56
N VAL A 284 -4.06 4.29 17.23
CA VAL A 284 -4.94 4.90 18.25
C VAL A 284 -5.60 3.84 19.14
N GLN A 285 -5.95 2.67 18.61
CA GLN A 285 -6.56 1.59 19.40
C GLN A 285 -5.60 1.00 20.43
N VAL A 286 -4.29 1.08 20.20
CA VAL A 286 -3.25 0.65 21.16
C VAL A 286 -2.68 1.81 21.98
N ASN A 287 -3.45 2.91 22.10
CA ASN A 287 -3.08 4.12 22.83
C ASN A 287 -1.82 4.83 22.30
N ALA A 288 -1.45 4.62 21.04
CA ALA A 288 -0.38 5.34 20.37
C ALA A 288 -0.95 6.46 19.48
N PRO A 289 -0.46 7.70 19.57
CA PRO A 289 -0.90 8.77 18.68
C PRO A 289 -0.54 8.44 17.22
N CYS A 290 -1.37 8.89 16.28
CA CYS A 290 -1.01 8.82 14.86
C CYS A 290 0.17 9.75 14.59
N TYR A 291 1.25 9.23 14.02
CA TYR A 291 2.46 10.01 13.68
C TYR A 291 2.41 10.69 12.30
N GLY A 292 1.39 10.43 11.50
CA GLY A 292 1.27 10.99 10.15
C GLY A 292 2.19 10.37 9.10
N CYS A 293 2.51 9.08 9.24
CA CYS A 293 3.51 8.40 8.40
C CYS A 293 3.17 8.29 6.90
N SER A 294 1.94 8.61 6.48
CA SER A 294 1.52 8.68 5.08
C SER A 294 1.61 10.08 4.47
N GLU A 295 2.11 11.06 5.22
CA GLU A 295 2.17 12.44 4.79
C GLU A 295 3.57 12.85 4.28
N PRO A 296 3.66 13.78 3.32
CA PRO A 296 4.93 14.32 2.87
C PRO A 296 5.71 14.95 4.04
N ARG A 297 7.01 14.64 4.10
CA ARG A 297 7.97 15.15 5.09
C ARG A 297 7.54 14.98 6.56
N PHE A 298 6.77 13.93 6.88
CA PHE A 298 6.26 13.76 8.25
C PHE A 298 7.36 13.67 9.32
N TRP A 299 8.55 13.14 8.98
CA TRP A 299 9.74 13.10 9.86
C TRP A 299 10.21 14.49 10.32
N ASP A 300 10.01 15.52 9.49
CA ASP A 300 10.48 16.87 9.75
C ASP A 300 9.39 17.79 10.30
N ARG A 301 8.16 17.28 10.46
CA ARG A 301 7.08 18.06 11.08
C ARG A 301 7.43 18.22 12.56
N SER A 302 7.55 19.46 13.03
CA SER A 302 7.91 19.80 14.42
C SER A 302 7.10 18.96 15.43
N ASN A 303 7.77 18.45 16.47
CA ASN A 303 7.24 17.54 17.52
C ASN A 303 7.07 16.07 17.08
N PHE A 304 7.99 15.54 16.24
CA PHE A 304 8.02 14.13 15.84
C PHE A 304 8.05 13.14 17.03
N PHE A 305 8.53 13.59 18.21
CA PHE A 305 8.65 12.76 19.43
C PHE A 305 8.05 13.34 20.72
N PHE A 306 7.36 14.48 20.68
CA PHE A 306 6.95 15.12 21.94
C PHE A 306 5.46 15.43 21.98
N TYR A 307 4.85 14.98 23.10
CA TYR A 307 3.71 15.59 23.75
C TYR A 307 3.64 17.08 23.35
N ASN A 308 2.49 17.52 22.81
CA ASN A 308 2.20 18.93 22.93
C ASN A 308 2.20 19.21 24.43
N GLY A 309 3.14 20.03 24.91
CA GLY A 309 3.28 20.40 26.32
C GLY A 309 2.07 21.16 26.90
N TYR A 310 0.89 21.02 26.32
CA TYR A 310 -0.37 21.41 26.92
C TYR A 310 -0.79 20.34 27.93
N TYR A 311 -0.10 20.32 29.08
CA TYR A 311 -0.76 19.98 30.34
C TYR A 311 -1.73 21.12 30.68
N ILE A 312 -2.87 21.25 30.00
CA ILE A 312 -3.87 22.25 30.42
C ILE A 312 -5.29 21.69 30.18
N ASN A 313 -6.00 21.56 31.29
CA ASN A 313 -7.46 21.41 31.45
C ASN A 313 -8.29 21.96 30.28
N ALA A 314 -8.62 21.13 29.29
CA ALA A 314 -9.48 21.54 28.18
C ALA A 314 -10.58 20.52 27.91
N CYS A 315 -11.35 20.25 28.96
CA CYS A 315 -12.78 19.94 28.88
C CYS A 315 -13.60 21.18 29.21
N GLU A 316 -13.12 22.39 28.89
CA GLU A 316 -14.02 23.53 28.86
C GLU A 316 -14.83 23.49 27.56
N PRO A 317 -16.17 23.48 27.63
CA PRO A 317 -17.00 23.56 26.46
C PRO A 317 -16.67 24.87 25.74
N VAL A 318 -16.43 24.78 24.43
CA VAL A 318 -16.43 25.98 23.59
C VAL A 318 -17.86 26.51 23.64
N GLY A 319 -18.07 27.55 24.46
CA GLY A 319 -19.34 28.27 24.53
C GLY A 319 -19.68 28.93 23.18
N PRO A 320 -20.94 29.35 23.00
CA PRO A 320 -21.46 29.86 21.73
C PRO A 320 -20.66 31.06 21.18
#